data_AF-A0A3N1GZZ5-F1
#
_entry.id   AF-A0A3N1GZZ5-F1
#
_cell.length_a   1.000
_cell.length_b   1.000
_cell.length_c   1.000
_cell.angle_alpha   90.00
_cell.angle_beta   90.00
_cell.angle_gamma   90.00
#
_symmetry.space_group_name_H-M   'P 1'
#
loop_
_entity.id
_entity.type
_entity.pdbx_description
1 polymer ?
#
loop_
_entity_poly.entity_id
_entity_poly.type
_entity_poly.pdbx_seq_one_letter_code
_entity_poly.pdbx_strand_id
1 'polypeptide(L)'
;MEEFTTARRAFSSGATFTEVATASRRSFPRFADAAPWRGDRTPAAELACHVLWSATVSPAGFVTRPAVLMSKHWMDKVWSWDHCFNALALAPGAPESAWDQLQVVFDHQTEEGALADSITHAEVLHNFVKPPIRLHLDGERLPGAGR
;
A
#
# COMPACT_ATOMS: atom_id res chain seq x y z
N MET A 1 -13.27 9.23 35.74
CA MET A 1 -12.90 7.90 35.24
C MET A 1 -13.64 7.75 33.93
N GLU A 2 -13.01 8.13 32.81
CA GLU A 2 -13.63 8.06 31.48
C GLU A 2 -13.56 6.61 30.99
N GLU A 3 -14.73 6.02 30.75
CA GLU A 3 -14.86 4.68 30.20
C GLU A 3 -14.62 4.76 28.69
N PHE A 4 -13.40 4.47 28.26
CA PHE A 4 -13.10 4.29 26.85
C PHE A 4 -13.71 2.97 26.38
N THR A 5 -14.87 3.04 25.72
CA THR A 5 -15.52 1.87 25.16
C THR A 5 -14.62 1.29 24.06
N THR A 6 -13.96 0.17 24.32
CA THR A 6 -13.07 -0.54 23.38
C THR A 6 -13.83 -1.29 22.28
N ALA A 7 -15.16 -1.32 22.33
CA ALA A 7 -15.99 -2.05 21.39
C ALA A 7 -16.22 -1.24 20.11
N ARG A 8 -15.61 -1.68 19.01
CA ARG A 8 -16.00 -1.22 17.67
C ARG A 8 -17.49 -1.54 17.46
N ARG A 9 -18.25 -0.57 16.93
CA ARG A 9 -19.66 -0.79 16.56
C ARG A 9 -19.78 -2.04 15.69
N ALA A 10 -20.79 -2.86 15.96
CA ALA A 10 -21.07 -4.06 15.18
C ALA A 10 -21.11 -3.73 13.68
N PHE A 11 -20.36 -4.48 12.89
CA PHE A 11 -20.35 -4.32 11.45
C PHE A 11 -21.72 -4.68 10.87
N SER A 12 -22.32 -3.75 10.14
CA SER A 12 -23.56 -3.97 9.39
C SER A 12 -23.26 -3.80 7.91
N SER A 13 -23.49 -4.84 7.11
CA SER A 13 -23.40 -4.80 5.64
C SER A 13 -24.79 -4.75 5.03
N GLY A 14 -24.98 -3.91 4.01
CA GLY A 14 -26.17 -3.94 3.15
C GLY A 14 -26.09 -5.00 2.04
N ALA A 15 -24.93 -5.61 1.83
CA ALA A 15 -24.70 -6.65 0.83
C ALA A 15 -24.72 -8.06 1.45
N THR A 16 -25.27 -9.01 0.71
CA THR A 16 -25.25 -10.45 1.00
C THR A 16 -23.86 -11.04 0.79
N PHE A 17 -23.61 -12.21 1.40
CA PHE A 17 -22.36 -12.96 1.19
C PHE A 17 -22.08 -13.22 -0.29
N THR A 18 -23.11 -13.62 -1.06
CA THR A 18 -22.98 -13.95 -2.49
C THR A 18 -22.57 -12.73 -3.30
N GLU A 19 -23.11 -11.55 -3.00
CA GLU A 19 -22.74 -10.30 -3.67
C GLU A 19 -21.29 -9.93 -3.38
N VAL A 20 -20.86 -10.03 -2.12
CA VAL A 20 -19.47 -9.76 -1.72
C VAL A 20 -18.51 -10.74 -2.39
N ALA A 21 -18.81 -12.04 -2.35
CA ALA A 21 -17.98 -13.07 -2.98
C ALA A 21 -17.89 -12.88 -4.51
N THR A 22 -18.99 -12.49 -5.15
CA THR A 22 -19.02 -12.19 -6.59
C THR A 22 -18.19 -10.96 -6.93
N ALA A 23 -18.29 -9.89 -6.12
CA ALA A 23 -17.50 -8.68 -6.30
C ALA A 23 -16.00 -8.97 -6.14
N SER A 24 -15.58 -9.73 -5.12
CA SER A 24 -14.18 -10.14 -4.93
C SER A 24 -13.66 -11.01 -6.09
N ARG A 25 -14.46 -11.95 -6.60
CA ARG A 25 -14.08 -12.78 -7.75
C ARG A 25 -13.89 -11.95 -9.03
N ARG A 26 -14.62 -10.84 -9.19
CA ARG A 26 -14.49 -9.93 -10.34
C ARG A 26 -13.33 -8.96 -10.18
N SER A 27 -12.99 -8.57 -8.96
CA SER A 27 -11.96 -7.55 -8.73
C SER A 27 -10.53 -8.08 -8.96
N PHE A 28 -10.27 -9.35 -8.65
CA PHE A 28 -8.94 -9.92 -8.86
C PHE A 28 -8.52 -9.97 -10.34
N PRO A 29 -9.32 -10.52 -11.30
CA PRO A 29 -8.96 -10.49 -12.71
C PRO A 29 -8.74 -9.08 -13.22
N ARG A 30 -9.59 -8.12 -12.84
CA ARG A 30 -9.42 -6.70 -13.19
C ARG A 30 -8.08 -6.14 -12.70
N PHE A 31 -7.64 -6.52 -11.50
CA PHE A 31 -6.34 -6.12 -10.98
C PHE A 31 -5.19 -6.79 -11.75
N ALA A 32 -5.29 -8.09 -12.00
CA ALA A 32 -4.27 -8.85 -12.71
C ALA A 32 -4.11 -8.42 -14.18
N ASP A 33 -5.21 -8.08 -14.85
CA ASP A 33 -5.23 -7.61 -16.24
C ASP A 33 -4.61 -6.21 -16.39
N ALA A 34 -4.58 -5.43 -15.30
CA ALA A 34 -3.93 -4.13 -15.29
C ALA A 34 -2.39 -4.24 -15.21
N ALA A 35 -1.82 -5.39 -14.82
CA ALA A 35 -0.39 -5.57 -14.65
C ALA A 35 0.31 -5.88 -16.00
N PRO A 36 1.02 -4.93 -16.64
CA PRO A 36 1.58 -5.14 -17.98
C PRO A 36 2.81 -6.05 -17.99
N TRP A 37 3.33 -6.40 -16.82
CA TRP A 37 4.44 -7.33 -16.64
C TRP A 37 3.98 -8.80 -16.58
N ARG A 38 2.67 -9.08 -16.68
CA ARG A 38 2.11 -10.42 -16.79
C ARG A 38 2.13 -10.91 -18.24
N GLY A 39 2.64 -12.12 -18.48
CA GLY A 39 2.63 -12.78 -19.78
C GLY A 39 3.39 -14.10 -19.75
N ASP A 40 3.56 -14.74 -20.91
CA ASP A 40 4.14 -16.09 -21.03
C ASP A 40 5.57 -16.21 -20.47
N ARG A 41 6.32 -15.10 -20.46
CA ARG A 41 7.68 -15.04 -19.90
C ARG A 41 7.73 -14.85 -18.39
N THR A 42 6.60 -14.56 -17.74
CA THR A 42 6.49 -14.27 -16.31
C THR A 42 5.46 -15.19 -15.65
N PRO A 43 5.71 -16.51 -15.59
CA PRO A 43 4.72 -17.49 -15.10
C PRO A 43 4.28 -17.26 -13.64
N ALA A 44 5.10 -16.57 -12.83
CA ALA A 44 4.77 -16.20 -11.46
C ALA A 44 3.97 -14.88 -11.33
N ALA A 45 3.73 -14.17 -12.43
CA ALA A 45 3.14 -12.83 -12.39
C ALA A 45 1.71 -12.83 -11.83
N GLU A 46 0.91 -13.84 -12.15
CA GLU A 46 -0.46 -13.94 -11.63
C GLU A 46 -0.48 -14.16 -10.11
N LEU A 47 0.45 -14.96 -9.59
CA LEU A 47 0.63 -15.14 -8.16
C LEU A 47 1.12 -13.84 -7.49
N ALA A 48 2.05 -13.13 -8.12
CA ALA A 48 2.49 -11.82 -7.62
C ALA A 48 1.34 -10.80 -7.59
N CYS A 49 0.51 -10.76 -8.63
CA CYS A 49 -0.72 -9.95 -8.63
C CYS A 49 -1.64 -10.35 -7.48
N HIS A 50 -1.81 -11.64 -7.21
CA HIS A 50 -2.64 -12.13 -6.12
C HIS A 50 -2.11 -11.67 -4.75
N VAL A 51 -0.80 -11.70 -4.54
CA VAL A 51 -0.16 -11.22 -3.32
C VAL A 51 -0.43 -9.72 -3.13
N LEU A 52 -0.17 -8.89 -4.16
CA LEU A 52 -0.40 -7.45 -4.08
C LEU A 52 -1.89 -7.10 -3.85
N TRP A 53 -2.78 -7.70 -4.66
CA TRP A 53 -4.23 -7.50 -4.56
C TRP A 53 -4.76 -7.91 -3.20
N SER A 54 -4.38 -9.10 -2.73
CA SER A 54 -4.87 -9.62 -1.45
C SER A 54 -4.29 -8.85 -0.26
N ALA A 55 -3.09 -8.28 -0.37
CA ALA A 55 -2.47 -7.47 0.69
C ALA A 55 -2.86 -5.98 0.64
N THR A 56 -3.63 -5.54 -0.36
CA THR A 56 -4.17 -4.18 -0.42
C THR A 56 -5.25 -4.00 0.66
N VAL A 57 -5.17 -2.91 1.41
CA VAL A 57 -6.12 -2.52 2.46
C VAL A 57 -6.67 -1.12 2.18
N SER A 58 -7.92 -0.89 2.59
CA SER A 58 -8.52 0.44 2.61
C SER A 58 -7.94 1.27 3.76
N PRO A 59 -8.02 2.61 3.68
CA PRO A 59 -7.63 3.49 4.78
C PRO A 59 -8.32 3.11 6.09
N ALA A 60 -7.55 2.99 7.16
CA ALA A 60 -8.04 2.76 8.52
C ALA A 60 -6.96 3.11 9.55
N GLY A 61 -7.35 3.84 10.60
CA GLY A 61 -6.43 4.24 11.66
C GLY A 61 -5.28 5.08 11.10
N PHE A 62 -4.02 4.69 11.37
CA PHE A 62 -2.87 5.41 10.82
C PHE A 62 -2.54 5.06 9.36
N VAL A 63 -3.16 4.04 8.77
CA VAL A 63 -3.09 3.86 7.30
C VAL A 63 -4.08 4.82 6.67
N THR A 64 -3.60 5.99 6.26
CA THR A 64 -4.41 7.13 5.78
C THR A 64 -4.85 7.01 4.32
N ARG A 65 -4.24 6.09 3.56
CA ARG A 65 -4.45 5.88 2.13
C ARG A 65 -4.64 4.40 1.81
N PRO A 66 -5.27 4.04 0.68
CA PRO A 66 -5.19 2.67 0.19
C PRO A 66 -3.73 2.24 0.07
N ALA A 67 -3.38 1.12 0.68
CA ALA A 67 -1.99 0.69 0.74
C ALA A 67 -1.87 -0.83 0.64
N VAL A 68 -0.77 -1.29 0.04
CA VAL A 68 -0.33 -2.67 0.01
C VAL A 68 0.57 -2.92 1.22
N LEU A 69 0.13 -3.81 2.11
CA LEU A 69 0.96 -4.33 3.19
C LEU A 69 2.03 -5.28 2.63
N MET A 70 3.16 -5.40 3.30
CA MET A 70 4.26 -6.27 2.82
C MET A 70 3.88 -7.75 2.86
N SER A 71 3.16 -8.17 3.89
CA SER A 71 2.42 -9.43 3.89
C SER A 71 1.31 -9.41 4.93
N LYS A 72 0.25 -10.19 4.72
CA LYS A 72 -0.80 -10.36 5.74
C LYS A 72 -0.44 -11.31 6.88
N HIS A 73 0.75 -11.93 6.86
CA HIS A 73 1.12 -12.95 7.83
C HIS A 73 2.14 -12.48 8.87
N TRP A 74 3.27 -11.90 8.44
CA TRP A 74 4.40 -11.56 9.33
C TRP A 74 4.88 -10.12 9.20
N MET A 75 4.50 -9.42 8.13
CA MET A 75 4.88 -8.03 7.84
C MET A 75 3.63 -7.22 7.47
N ASP A 76 2.63 -7.26 8.34
CA ASP A 76 1.30 -6.65 8.18
C ASP A 76 1.29 -5.14 8.41
N LYS A 77 2.38 -4.48 8.02
CA LYS A 77 2.59 -3.04 8.08
C LYS A 77 2.88 -2.52 6.68
N VAL A 78 2.77 -1.20 6.50
CA VAL A 78 3.54 -0.50 5.46
C VAL A 78 4.92 -0.22 6.05
N TRP A 79 5.99 -0.45 5.29
CA TRP A 79 7.39 -0.23 5.65
C TRP A 79 7.99 0.72 4.64
N SER A 80 8.69 1.75 5.11
CA SER A 80 9.20 2.82 4.25
C SER A 80 10.29 2.39 3.28
N TRP A 81 10.92 1.24 3.49
CA TRP A 81 11.79 0.64 2.48
C TRP A 81 10.99 -0.03 1.37
N ASP A 82 10.08 -0.93 1.74
CA ASP A 82 9.43 -1.83 0.80
C ASP A 82 8.30 -1.15 -0.01
N HIS A 83 7.70 -0.08 0.53
CA HIS A 83 6.55 0.59 -0.09
C HIS A 83 6.83 1.05 -1.53
N CYS A 84 8.07 1.45 -1.84
CA CYS A 84 8.44 1.94 -3.16
C CYS A 84 8.44 0.83 -4.21
N PHE A 85 8.77 -0.42 -3.85
CA PHE A 85 8.69 -1.56 -4.76
C PHE A 85 7.25 -1.92 -5.10
N ASN A 86 6.36 -1.87 -4.10
CA ASN A 86 4.92 -2.02 -4.34
C ASN A 86 4.40 -0.91 -5.26
N ALA A 87 4.81 0.35 -5.02
CA ALA A 87 4.44 1.47 -5.88
C ALA A 87 4.96 1.29 -7.33
N LEU A 88 6.20 0.84 -7.51
CA LEU A 88 6.76 0.54 -8.84
C LEU A 88 6.00 -0.57 -9.56
N ALA A 89 5.61 -1.63 -8.85
CA ALA A 89 4.83 -2.72 -9.44
C ALA A 89 3.42 -2.27 -9.87
N LEU A 90 2.83 -1.32 -9.12
CA LEU A 90 1.51 -0.74 -9.39
C LEU A 90 1.52 0.31 -10.49
N ALA A 91 2.59 1.13 -10.60
CA ALA A 91 2.59 2.35 -11.42
C ALA A 91 2.14 2.16 -12.88
N PRO A 92 2.51 1.07 -13.60
CA PRO A 92 2.09 0.89 -14.98
C PRO A 92 0.60 0.55 -15.17
N GLY A 93 -0.05 -0.02 -14.15
CA GLY A 93 -1.42 -0.54 -14.23
C GLY A 93 -2.44 0.18 -13.34
N ALA A 94 -1.96 0.80 -12.28
CA ALA A 94 -2.74 1.46 -11.24
C ALA A 94 -1.96 2.68 -10.70
N PRO A 95 -1.78 3.74 -11.51
CA PRO A 95 -0.95 4.89 -11.15
C PRO A 95 -1.46 5.65 -9.91
N GLU A 96 -2.78 5.73 -9.71
CA GLU A 96 -3.36 6.32 -8.50
C GLU A 96 -2.98 5.50 -7.24
N SER A 97 -3.11 4.18 -7.31
CA SER A 97 -2.72 3.30 -6.21
C SER A 97 -1.21 3.31 -5.97
N ALA A 98 -0.39 3.47 -7.01
CA ALA A 98 1.05 3.64 -6.88
C ALA A 98 1.40 4.96 -6.17
N TRP A 99 0.69 6.04 -6.50
CA TRP A 99 0.84 7.33 -5.84
C TRP A 99 0.44 7.25 -4.37
N ASP A 100 -0.71 6.67 -4.06
CA ASP A 100 -1.14 6.46 -2.68
C ASP A 100 -0.15 5.60 -1.89
N GLN A 101 0.31 4.50 -2.49
CA GLN A 101 1.31 3.63 -1.88
C GLN A 101 2.61 4.37 -1.58
N LEU A 102 3.02 5.31 -2.43
CA LEU A 102 4.19 6.14 -2.22
C LEU A 102 3.95 7.19 -1.12
N GLN A 103 2.80 7.86 -1.14
CA GLN A 103 2.49 8.98 -0.25
C GLN A 103 2.17 8.56 1.19
N VAL A 104 1.68 7.33 1.40
CA VAL A 104 1.22 6.88 2.73
C VAL A 104 2.29 7.00 3.82
N VAL A 105 3.57 6.91 3.47
CA VAL A 105 4.69 7.09 4.41
C VAL A 105 4.92 8.57 4.74
N PHE A 106 4.71 9.45 3.78
CA PHE A 106 4.89 10.90 3.93
C PHE A 106 3.78 11.57 4.74
N ASP A 107 2.59 10.96 4.77
CA ASP A 107 1.50 11.41 5.65
C ASP A 107 1.91 11.37 7.16
N HIS A 108 3.01 10.69 7.51
CA HIS A 108 3.58 10.58 8.85
C HIS A 108 5.00 11.14 8.98
N GLN A 109 5.42 12.00 8.04
CA GLN A 109 6.70 12.69 8.11
C GLN A 109 6.72 13.66 9.31
N THR A 110 7.77 13.59 10.14
CA THR A 110 7.92 14.51 11.28
C THR A 110 8.32 15.92 10.82
N GLU A 111 8.22 16.91 11.71
CA GLU A 111 8.64 18.29 11.42
C GLU A 111 10.14 18.38 11.07
N GLU A 112 10.96 17.50 11.61
CA GLU A 112 12.40 17.37 11.32
C GLU A 112 12.67 16.60 10.00
N GLY A 113 11.61 16.14 9.32
CA GLY A 113 11.69 15.45 8.03
C GLY A 113 11.87 13.95 8.11
N ALA A 114 11.82 13.34 9.31
CA ALA A 114 11.97 11.89 9.46
C ALA A 114 10.71 11.16 8.97
N LEU A 115 10.90 10.14 8.12
CA LEU A 115 9.82 9.25 7.69
C LEU A 115 9.57 8.15 8.72
N ALA A 116 8.33 7.66 8.79
CA ALA A 116 8.01 6.46 9.54
C ALA A 116 8.79 5.25 9.00
N ASP A 117 9.32 4.41 9.88
CA ASP A 117 9.90 3.11 9.51
C ASP A 117 8.79 2.13 9.13
N SER A 118 7.71 2.09 9.94
CA SER A 118 6.51 1.33 9.60
C SER A 118 5.21 1.97 10.10
N ILE A 119 4.10 1.65 9.42
CA ILE A 119 2.75 2.13 9.69
C ILE A 119 1.80 0.95 9.70
N THR A 120 0.96 0.85 10.74
CA THR A 120 -0.17 -0.08 10.84
C THR A 120 -1.46 0.68 11.07
N HIS A 121 -2.57 -0.03 11.24
CA HIS A 121 -3.81 0.60 11.66
C HIS A 121 -3.74 1.24 13.06
N ALA A 122 -2.82 0.81 13.94
CA ALA A 122 -2.79 1.21 15.36
C ALA A 122 -1.44 1.77 15.85
N GLU A 123 -0.42 1.78 15.02
CA GLU A 123 0.93 2.20 15.39
C GLU A 123 1.63 2.86 14.19
N VAL A 124 2.36 3.93 14.48
CA VAL A 124 3.40 4.50 13.61
C VAL A 124 4.72 4.35 14.35
N LEU A 125 5.70 3.72 13.71
CA LEU A 125 7.01 3.45 14.31
C LEU A 125 8.08 4.28 13.60
N HIS A 126 8.89 5.01 14.36
CA HIS A 126 10.08 5.73 13.88
C HIS A 126 11.34 5.12 14.50
N ASN A 127 11.92 4.10 13.85
CA ASN A 127 13.17 3.45 14.27
C ASN A 127 14.24 3.53 13.17
N PHE A 128 15.51 3.72 13.54
CA PHE A 128 16.68 3.88 12.64
C PHE A 128 16.94 2.63 11.76
N VAL A 129 17.66 2.71 10.64
CA VAL A 129 17.32 3.30 9.32
C VAL A 129 17.38 2.14 8.32
N LYS A 130 16.39 1.99 7.44
CA LYS A 130 16.59 1.30 6.17
C LYS A 130 17.33 2.23 5.22
N PRO A 131 18.14 1.72 4.27
CA PRO A 131 18.81 2.61 3.30
C PRO A 131 17.75 3.44 2.55
N PRO A 132 18.08 4.60 1.95
CA PRO A 132 17.13 5.31 1.11
C PRO A 132 17.20 4.78 -0.34
N ILE A 133 16.40 3.76 -0.72
CA ILE A 133 16.25 3.41 -2.17
C ILE A 133 15.71 4.60 -2.94
N ARG A 134 14.89 5.44 -2.29
CA ARG A 134 14.17 6.55 -2.92
C ARG A 134 15.08 7.51 -3.69
N LEU A 135 16.30 7.77 -3.22
CA LEU A 135 17.24 8.68 -3.88
C LEU A 135 17.64 8.20 -5.30
N HIS A 136 17.55 6.89 -5.57
CA HIS A 136 17.97 6.34 -6.87
C HIS A 136 16.86 6.34 -7.93
N LEU A 137 15.58 6.41 -7.53
CA LEU A 137 14.44 6.36 -8.46
C LEU A 137 13.99 7.75 -8.95
N ASP A 138 14.28 8.81 -8.19
CA ASP A 138 14.01 10.21 -8.56
C ASP A 138 15.21 10.89 -9.26
N GLY A 139 16.19 10.12 -9.72
CA GLY A 139 17.43 10.61 -10.36
C GLY A 139 17.26 11.27 -11.73
N GLU A 140 16.05 11.29 -12.28
CA GLU A 140 15.70 12.07 -13.48
C GLU A 140 15.40 13.52 -13.06
N ARG A 141 16.50 14.27 -12.95
CA ARG A 141 16.60 15.73 -12.86
C ARG A 141 15.41 16.45 -13.53
N LEU A 142 14.59 17.15 -12.73
CA LEU A 142 13.60 18.10 -13.24
C LEU A 142 14.28 19.10 -14.19
N PRO A 143 13.88 19.19 -15.47
CA PRO A 143 14.41 20.20 -16.38
C PRO A 143 13.73 21.53 -16.04
N GLY A 144 14.45 22.47 -15.42
CA GLY A 144 13.88 23.82 -15.22
C GLY A 144 14.49 24.78 -14.21
N ALA A 145 15.56 24.46 -13.49
CA ALA A 145 16.24 25.45 -12.66
C ALA A 145 17.44 26.06 -13.40
N GLY A 146 17.18 27.06 -14.24
CA GLY A 146 18.15 28.15 -14.49
C GLY A 146 18.10 29.12 -13.30
N ARG A 147 19.13 29.91 -12.98
CA ARG A 147 20.39 30.26 -13.64
C ARG A 147 21.42 30.51 -12.53
#